data_AF-A0A9Q1E5Q8-F1
#
_entry.id   AF-A0A9Q1E5Q8-F1
#
_cell.length_a   1.000
_cell.length_b   1.000
_cell.length_c   1.000
_cell.angle_alpha   90.00
_cell.angle_beta   90.00
_cell.angle_gamma   90.00
#
_symmetry.space_group_name_H-M   'P 1'
#
loop_
_entity.id
_entity.type
_entity.pdbx_description
1 polymer ?
#
loop_
_entity_poly.entity_id
_entity_poly.type
_entity_poly.pdbx_seq_one_letter_code
_entity_poly.pdbx_strand_id
1 'polypeptide(L)'
;MHLPFDFRGEFTGDQRIQGSPESSCLEEKSSEKLSFPKESLLRTLMKLKKDEKLKLFQSHLSQYYPECRETDQGDPEALYIVEKMLETCGSERSLKITLHILRNMKQKDLTASLERDEQHNESIKRAQQTLKTDLKRKFQFIFEGLAKQDHPTLLNEIYTELYITEGGSGGVNNEHEVRQIETASKRQTTQETAILCNDIFKPLPGQENPRTVLTMGIAGIGKTVSVQKFILDWAEGKANQDVDFIFTLPFRDLNLKKEREFSLMQLLQHYFPQLKEIKSIEGDDVKVVLIFDGLDECRLPLHFQSNEICCDITESSSVDVLLTNLILGNLLPSALLWITSRPAAANQIPPECVHQVTEVRGFNDPQKEEYFKKRIRDQNQASRIISHIKSSRSLYIMCHIPVFCWISATVLETMLGK
;
A
#
# COMPACT_ATOMS: atom_id res chain seq x y z
N MET A 1 -21.62 28.90 4.36
CA MET A 1 -20.35 29.55 4.75
C MET A 1 -19.64 28.56 5.66
N HIS A 2 -18.82 27.66 5.10
CA HIS A 2 -18.16 26.59 5.86
C HIS A 2 -16.83 27.10 6.43
N LEU A 3 -16.65 26.91 7.75
CA LEU A 3 -15.40 27.18 8.45
C LEU A 3 -14.25 26.32 7.87
N PRO A 4 -13.00 26.81 7.91
CA PRO A 4 -11.84 26.00 7.54
C PRO A 4 -11.71 24.82 8.50
N PHE A 5 -11.68 23.59 7.97
CA PHE A 5 -11.42 22.40 8.75
C PHE A 5 -9.94 22.31 9.07
N ASP A 6 -9.65 22.19 10.37
CA ASP A 6 -8.31 22.00 10.90
C ASP A 6 -8.18 20.55 11.36
N PHE A 7 -7.32 19.78 10.69
CA PHE A 7 -6.94 18.43 11.13
C PHE A 7 -6.02 18.48 12.38
N ARG A 8 -5.65 19.68 12.86
CA ARG A 8 -4.78 19.93 14.01
C ARG A 8 -5.29 21.04 14.95
N GLY A 9 -6.60 21.22 15.10
CA GLY A 9 -7.13 22.19 16.08
C GLY A 9 -6.56 21.94 17.48
N GLU A 10 -5.90 22.94 18.06
CA GLU A 10 -5.27 22.88 19.38
C GLU A 10 -6.24 22.32 20.43
N PHE A 11 -5.83 21.23 21.09
CA PHE A 11 -6.48 20.71 22.29
C PHE A 11 -6.30 21.71 23.45
N THR A 12 -7.11 22.77 23.47
CA THR A 12 -7.34 23.53 24.70
C THR A 12 -8.42 22.83 25.52
N GLY A 13 -8.10 22.56 26.79
CA GLY A 13 -8.74 21.57 27.63
C GLY A 13 -10.23 21.75 27.92
N ASP A 14 -10.78 20.65 28.46
CA ASP A 14 -12.16 20.42 28.89
C ASP A 14 -13.21 20.21 27.79
N GLN A 15 -13.05 19.10 27.07
CA GLN A 15 -14.15 18.19 26.75
C GLN A 15 -13.60 16.77 26.51
N ARG A 16 -13.46 16.00 27.60
CA ARG A 16 -13.38 14.54 27.51
C ARG A 16 -14.74 14.03 27.08
N ILE A 17 -14.90 13.73 25.79
CA ILE A 17 -15.93 12.80 25.32
C ILE A 17 -15.21 11.66 24.59
N GLN A 18 -15.16 10.54 25.32
CA GLN A 18 -15.05 9.13 24.93
C GLN A 18 -14.48 8.78 23.55
N GLY A 19 -13.30 8.15 23.59
CA GLY A 19 -12.95 6.98 22.78
C GLY A 19 -12.64 7.23 21.31
N SER A 20 -11.38 7.06 20.94
CA SER A 20 -11.04 6.48 19.63
C SER A 20 -11.92 5.23 19.41
N PRO A 21 -12.48 4.98 18.22
CA PRO A 21 -13.17 3.73 18.00
C PRO A 21 -12.12 2.61 18.03
N GLU A 22 -11.97 1.99 19.19
CA GLU A 22 -11.37 0.65 19.29
C GLU A 22 -12.19 -0.24 18.36
N SER A 23 -11.55 -0.82 17.35
CA SER A 23 -12.22 -1.78 16.48
C SER A 23 -12.78 -2.90 17.35
N SER A 24 -14.10 -3.11 17.29
CA SER A 24 -14.79 -4.14 18.07
C SER A 24 -14.37 -5.58 17.70
N CYS A 25 -13.50 -5.72 16.69
CA CYS A 25 -13.06 -6.99 16.13
C CYS A 25 -11.57 -7.31 16.41
N LEU A 26 -10.87 -6.48 17.19
CA LEU A 26 -9.48 -6.75 17.58
C LEU A 26 -9.41 -7.56 18.89
N GLU A 27 -9.04 -8.84 18.79
CA GLU A 27 -8.30 -9.49 19.88
C GLU A 27 -6.84 -9.05 19.80
N GLU A 28 -6.36 -8.28 20.78
CA GLU A 28 -4.92 -8.02 20.93
C GLU A 28 -4.17 -9.34 21.14
N LYS A 29 -3.39 -9.76 20.13
CA LYS A 29 -2.31 -10.72 20.29
C LYS A 29 -1.02 -10.09 19.79
N SER A 30 -0.33 -9.41 20.69
CA SER A 30 1.08 -9.07 20.54
C SER A 30 1.93 -10.34 20.70
N SER A 31 2.12 -11.08 19.62
CA SER A 31 3.16 -12.11 19.52
C SER A 31 4.22 -11.69 18.50
N GLU A 32 5.49 -11.97 18.80
CA GLU A 32 6.61 -11.78 17.89
C GLU A 32 6.28 -12.32 16.48
N LYS A 33 6.70 -11.57 15.45
CA LYS A 33 6.49 -11.94 14.04
C LYS A 33 7.19 -13.27 13.72
N LEU A 34 6.44 -14.34 13.51
CA LEU A 34 6.95 -15.66 13.14
C LEU A 34 6.63 -15.93 11.67
N SER A 35 7.64 -15.87 10.78
CA SER A 35 7.49 -16.24 9.36
C SER A 35 6.70 -17.53 9.15
N PHE A 36 5.81 -17.58 8.15
CA PHE A 36 4.97 -18.73 7.79
C PHE A 36 5.54 -20.14 8.06
N PRO A 37 6.78 -20.50 7.62
CA PRO A 37 7.33 -21.84 7.87
C PRO A 37 7.53 -22.12 9.37
N LYS A 38 7.94 -21.10 10.14
CA LYS A 38 8.12 -21.21 11.59
C LYS A 38 6.78 -21.41 12.29
N GLU A 39 5.76 -20.65 11.92
CA GLU A 39 4.45 -20.75 12.56
C GLU A 39 3.76 -22.09 12.30
N SER A 40 3.74 -22.56 11.04
CA SER A 40 3.10 -23.84 10.68
C SER A 40 3.81 -25.04 11.32
N LEU A 41 5.16 -25.02 11.34
CA LEU A 41 5.95 -26.02 12.05
C LEU A 41 5.68 -25.97 13.56
N LEU A 42 5.71 -24.79 14.17
CA LEU A 42 5.49 -24.62 15.61
C LEU A 42 4.10 -25.09 16.02
N ARG A 43 3.06 -24.69 15.27
CA ARG A 43 1.68 -25.16 15.48
C ARG A 43 1.58 -26.67 15.41
N THR A 44 2.25 -27.29 14.45
CA THR A 44 2.30 -28.74 14.28
C THR A 44 2.98 -29.42 15.47
N LEU A 45 4.15 -28.93 15.90
CA LEU A 45 4.88 -29.49 17.03
C LEU A 45 4.18 -29.23 18.38
N MET A 46 3.49 -28.11 18.54
CA MET A 46 2.64 -27.85 19.72
C MET A 46 1.47 -28.83 19.80
N LYS A 47 0.85 -29.20 18.66
CA LYS A 47 -0.17 -30.27 18.64
C LYS A 47 0.43 -31.61 19.03
N LEU A 48 1.62 -31.95 18.53
CA LEU A 48 2.35 -33.15 18.98
C LEU A 48 2.68 -33.12 20.48
N LYS A 49 2.99 -31.95 21.04
CA LYS A 49 3.22 -31.78 22.48
C LYS A 49 1.96 -32.09 23.28
N LYS A 50 0.81 -31.54 22.87
CA LYS A 50 -0.50 -31.81 23.48
C LYS A 50 -0.90 -33.29 23.41
N ASP A 51 -0.52 -33.97 22.32
CA ASP A 51 -0.75 -35.40 22.12
C ASP A 51 0.29 -36.31 22.80
N GLU A 52 1.24 -35.75 23.56
CA GLU A 52 2.38 -36.47 24.19
C GLU A 52 3.30 -37.19 23.19
N LYS A 53 3.28 -36.79 21.91
CA LYS A 53 4.06 -37.39 20.82
C LYS A 53 5.34 -36.62 20.46
N LEU A 54 5.60 -35.48 21.09
CA LEU A 54 6.75 -34.63 20.77
C LEU A 54 8.10 -35.34 21.02
N LYS A 55 8.22 -36.13 22.10
CA LYS A 55 9.41 -36.96 22.37
C LYS A 55 9.66 -38.00 21.27
N LEU A 56 8.59 -38.61 20.76
CA LEU A 56 8.67 -39.56 19.66
C LEU A 56 9.14 -38.88 18.38
N PHE A 57 8.65 -37.67 18.09
CA PHE A 57 9.11 -36.84 16.98
C PHE A 57 10.61 -36.52 17.10
N GLN A 58 11.06 -36.06 18.26
CA GLN A 58 12.47 -35.73 18.52
C GLN A 58 13.39 -36.95 18.37
N SER A 59 12.94 -38.13 18.79
CA SER A 59 13.65 -39.40 18.60
C SER A 59 13.82 -39.73 17.11
N HIS A 60 12.74 -39.61 16.33
CA HIS A 60 12.81 -39.80 14.87
C HIS A 60 13.69 -38.75 14.20
N LEU A 61 13.61 -37.48 14.62
CA LEU A 61 14.45 -36.41 14.12
C LEU A 61 15.93 -36.73 14.36
N SER A 62 16.28 -37.16 15.57
CA SER A 62 17.65 -37.54 15.93
C SER A 62 18.17 -38.77 15.16
N GLN A 63 17.27 -39.70 14.84
CA GLN A 63 17.60 -40.93 14.12
C GLN A 63 17.81 -40.68 12.62
N TYR A 64 16.90 -39.95 11.97
CA TYR A 64 16.89 -39.77 10.51
C TYR A 64 17.63 -38.51 10.06
N TYR A 65 17.71 -37.48 10.90
CA TYR A 65 18.28 -36.17 10.59
C TYR A 65 19.14 -35.66 11.77
N PRO A 66 20.25 -36.35 12.08
CA PRO A 66 21.09 -36.02 13.23
C PRO A 66 21.65 -34.59 13.17
N GLU A 67 21.72 -33.99 11.98
CA GLU A 67 22.12 -32.58 11.82
C GLU A 67 21.14 -31.60 12.46
N CYS A 68 19.83 -31.88 12.47
CA CYS A 68 18.83 -31.00 13.06
C CYS A 68 18.49 -31.38 14.53
N ARG A 69 19.34 -32.20 15.19
CA ARG A 69 19.12 -32.71 16.55
C ARG A 69 19.32 -31.64 17.63
N GLU A 70 18.52 -31.72 18.69
CA GLU A 70 18.67 -30.96 19.92
C GLU A 70 19.79 -31.54 20.83
N THR A 71 20.65 -30.66 21.35
CA THR A 71 21.81 -31.02 22.18
C THR A 71 21.48 -31.21 23.66
N ASP A 72 20.36 -30.69 24.14
CA ASP A 72 19.99 -30.72 25.55
C ASP A 72 19.16 -31.97 25.91
N GLN A 73 19.47 -32.58 27.05
CA GLN A 73 18.80 -33.77 27.60
C GLN A 73 17.48 -33.45 28.34
N GLY A 74 16.91 -32.26 28.14
CA GLY A 74 15.68 -31.78 28.79
C GLY A 74 14.38 -32.28 28.14
N ASP A 75 13.24 -31.80 28.64
CA ASP A 75 11.93 -32.03 28.00
C ASP A 75 11.87 -31.22 26.69
N PRO A 76 11.55 -31.85 25.54
CA PRO A 76 11.61 -31.17 24.25
C PRO A 76 10.67 -29.96 24.19
N GLU A 77 11.23 -28.81 23.82
CA GLU A 77 10.46 -27.60 23.58
C GLU A 77 10.21 -27.42 22.08
N ALA A 78 8.93 -27.35 21.70
CA ALA A 78 8.52 -27.24 20.30
C ALA A 78 9.16 -26.03 19.60
N LEU A 79 9.28 -24.90 20.29
CA LEU A 79 9.88 -23.68 19.74
C LEU A 79 11.36 -23.88 19.41
N TYR A 80 12.13 -24.44 20.33
CA TYR A 80 13.55 -24.69 20.15
C TYR A 80 13.82 -25.69 19.01
N ILE A 81 13.05 -26.78 18.93
CA ILE A 81 13.17 -27.75 17.83
C ILE A 81 12.95 -27.06 16.48
N VAL A 82 11.89 -26.25 16.36
CA VAL A 82 11.61 -25.52 15.11
C VAL A 82 12.75 -24.56 14.78
N GLU A 83 13.22 -23.76 15.75
CA GLU A 83 14.30 -22.81 15.53
C GLU A 83 15.59 -23.51 15.09
N LYS A 84 15.95 -24.62 15.73
CA LYS A 84 17.14 -25.39 15.37
C LYS A 84 17.03 -26.01 13.97
N MET A 85 15.86 -26.55 13.63
CA MET A 85 15.60 -27.06 12.29
C MET A 85 15.71 -25.95 11.24
N LEU A 86 15.10 -24.79 11.49
CA LEU A 86 15.15 -23.65 10.57
C LEU A 86 16.58 -23.11 10.40
N GLU A 87 17.34 -22.98 11.49
CA GLU A 87 18.73 -22.53 11.47
C GLU A 87 19.63 -23.50 10.70
N THR A 88 19.50 -24.80 10.97
CA THR A 88 20.46 -25.79 10.47
C THR A 88 20.11 -26.28 9.07
N CYS A 89 18.82 -26.47 8.82
CA CYS A 89 18.31 -27.20 7.67
C CYS A 89 17.60 -26.25 6.68
N GLY A 90 17.22 -25.04 7.10
CA GLY A 90 16.49 -24.05 6.29
C GLY A 90 14.99 -24.36 6.21
N SER A 91 14.17 -23.36 5.84
CA SER A 91 12.71 -23.46 5.90
C SER A 91 12.11 -24.58 5.06
N GLU A 92 12.50 -24.68 3.79
CA GLU A 92 11.94 -25.68 2.87
C GLU A 92 12.31 -27.12 3.28
N ARG A 93 13.56 -27.33 3.69
CA ARG A 93 14.01 -28.64 4.15
C ARG A 93 13.37 -29.02 5.48
N SER A 94 13.18 -28.07 6.40
CA SER A 94 12.54 -28.29 7.70
C SER A 94 11.09 -28.78 7.56
N LEU A 95 10.34 -28.22 6.60
CA LEU A 95 9.00 -28.69 6.25
C LEU A 95 9.03 -30.13 5.73
N LYS A 96 9.92 -30.43 4.77
CA LYS A 96 10.07 -31.78 4.21
C LYS A 96 10.49 -32.82 5.25
N ILE A 97 11.39 -32.46 6.16
CA ILE A 97 11.84 -33.30 7.29
C ILE A 97 10.65 -33.60 8.22
N THR A 98 9.92 -32.55 8.61
CA THR A 98 8.76 -32.69 9.50
C THR A 98 7.69 -33.58 8.87
N LEU A 99 7.36 -33.38 7.60
CA LEU A 99 6.44 -34.23 6.85
C LEU A 99 6.91 -35.69 6.80
N HIS A 100 8.20 -35.92 6.55
CA HIS A 100 8.76 -37.28 6.55
C HIS A 100 8.58 -37.96 7.91
N ILE A 101 8.90 -37.27 9.00
CA ILE A 101 8.77 -37.81 10.36
C ILE A 101 7.31 -38.07 10.70
N LEU A 102 6.39 -37.13 10.41
CA LEU A 102 4.96 -37.30 10.66
C LEU A 102 4.38 -38.52 9.93
N ARG A 103 4.82 -38.77 8.69
CA ARG A 103 4.43 -39.96 7.91
C ARG A 103 4.93 -41.25 8.58
N ASN A 104 6.18 -41.28 9.06
CA ASN A 104 6.72 -42.43 9.79
C ASN A 104 5.98 -42.68 11.11
N MET A 105 5.61 -41.60 11.82
CA MET A 105 4.80 -41.64 13.04
C MET A 105 3.30 -41.90 12.77
N LYS A 106 2.89 -42.09 11.52
CA LYS A 106 1.50 -42.31 11.08
C LYS A 106 0.54 -41.18 11.51
N GLN A 107 1.02 -39.95 11.67
CA GLN A 107 0.22 -38.78 12.01
C GLN A 107 -0.46 -38.20 10.74
N LYS A 108 -1.48 -38.89 10.23
CA LYS A 108 -2.15 -38.54 8.96
C LYS A 108 -2.75 -37.13 8.97
N ASP A 109 -3.45 -36.75 10.04
CA ASP A 109 -4.13 -35.46 10.12
C ASP A 109 -3.15 -34.29 10.17
N LEU A 110 -2.06 -34.42 10.93
CA LEU A 110 -1.00 -33.41 10.98
C LEU A 110 -0.23 -33.33 9.65
N THR A 111 0.03 -34.47 8.99
CA THR A 111 0.64 -34.49 7.66
C THR A 111 -0.24 -33.75 6.65
N ALA A 112 -1.53 -34.07 6.58
CA ALA A 112 -2.47 -33.42 5.66
C ALA A 112 -2.72 -31.95 6.00
N SER A 113 -2.58 -31.55 7.28
CA SER A 113 -2.61 -30.14 7.67
C SER A 113 -1.38 -29.40 7.16
N LEU A 114 -0.18 -29.94 7.39
CA LEU A 114 1.08 -29.30 7.02
C LEU A 114 1.25 -29.23 5.49
N GLU A 115 0.81 -30.26 4.75
CA GLU A 115 0.78 -30.25 3.27
C GLU A 115 -0.18 -29.18 2.72
N ARG A 116 -1.34 -28.99 3.35
CA ARG A 116 -2.28 -27.92 2.96
C ARG A 116 -1.70 -26.53 3.21
N ASP A 117 -1.02 -26.35 4.34
CA ASP A 117 -0.33 -25.11 4.68
C ASP A 117 0.77 -24.84 3.62
N GLU A 118 1.64 -25.81 3.32
CA GLU A 118 2.69 -25.68 2.31
C GLU A 118 2.13 -25.30 0.92
N GLN A 119 1.10 -26.01 0.47
CA GLN A 119 0.44 -25.73 -0.81
C GLN A 119 -0.18 -24.33 -0.85
N HIS A 120 -0.79 -23.90 0.27
CA HIS A 120 -1.38 -22.56 0.37
C HIS A 120 -0.33 -21.46 0.25
N ASN A 121 0.80 -21.61 0.93
CA ASN A 121 1.92 -20.68 0.85
C ASN A 121 2.53 -20.61 -0.55
N GLU A 122 2.69 -21.75 -1.23
CA GLU A 122 3.13 -21.74 -2.63
C GLU A 122 2.17 -20.98 -3.54
N SER A 123 0.86 -21.18 -3.37
CA SER A 123 -0.15 -20.43 -4.14
C SER A 123 -0.11 -18.93 -3.85
N ILE A 124 0.11 -18.52 -2.59
CA ILE A 124 0.32 -17.12 -2.23
C ILE A 124 1.55 -16.56 -2.97
N LYS A 125 2.71 -17.24 -2.90
CA LYS A 125 3.94 -16.80 -3.57
C LYS A 125 3.77 -16.68 -5.10
N ARG A 126 3.11 -17.66 -5.73
CA ARG A 126 2.81 -17.61 -7.17
C ARG A 126 1.92 -16.42 -7.53
N ALA A 127 0.88 -16.18 -6.74
CA ALA A 127 -0.01 -15.05 -6.96
C ALA A 127 0.70 -13.70 -6.72
N GLN A 128 1.55 -13.56 -5.71
CA GLN A 128 2.38 -12.37 -5.48
C GLN A 128 3.27 -12.06 -6.69
N GLN A 129 3.99 -13.07 -7.22
CA GLN A 129 4.85 -12.91 -8.39
C GLN A 129 4.06 -12.52 -9.64
N THR A 130 2.90 -13.14 -9.84
CA THR A 130 2.02 -12.85 -10.98
C THR A 130 1.45 -11.45 -10.86
N LEU A 131 1.00 -11.04 -9.67
CA LEU A 131 0.50 -9.70 -9.39
C LEU A 131 1.58 -8.64 -9.65
N LYS A 132 2.81 -8.82 -9.15
CA LYS A 132 3.93 -7.91 -9.43
C LYS A 132 4.18 -7.79 -10.93
N THR A 133 4.18 -8.91 -11.66
CA THR A 133 4.39 -8.91 -13.12
C THR A 133 3.30 -8.14 -13.86
N ASP A 134 2.04 -8.34 -13.49
CA ASP A 134 0.91 -7.68 -14.14
C ASP A 134 0.84 -6.18 -13.80
N LEU A 135 1.12 -5.81 -12.55
CA LEU A 135 1.18 -4.41 -12.14
C LEU A 135 2.36 -3.68 -12.77
N LYS A 136 3.53 -4.32 -12.89
CA LYS A 136 4.65 -3.80 -13.68
C LYS A 136 4.23 -3.55 -15.12
N ARG A 137 3.61 -4.54 -15.78
CA ARG A 137 3.14 -4.39 -17.16
C ARG A 137 2.13 -3.25 -17.31
N LYS A 138 1.22 -3.10 -16.34
CA LYS A 138 0.16 -2.08 -16.34
C LYS A 138 0.70 -0.67 -16.15
N PHE A 139 1.70 -0.48 -15.28
CA PHE A 139 2.16 0.85 -14.86
C PHE A 139 3.55 1.25 -15.38
N GLN A 140 4.25 0.37 -16.11
CA GLN A 140 5.55 0.71 -16.72
C GLN A 140 5.44 1.81 -17.80
N PHE A 141 4.24 2.00 -18.38
CA PHE A 141 3.98 3.01 -19.41
C PHE A 141 3.03 4.08 -18.90
N ILE A 142 3.26 5.32 -19.33
CA ILE A 142 2.36 6.44 -19.11
C ILE A 142 1.82 6.95 -20.44
N PHE A 143 0.51 7.22 -20.49
CA PHE A 143 -0.17 7.73 -21.67
C PHE A 143 -0.41 9.22 -21.52
N GLU A 144 0.31 9.97 -22.33
CA GLU A 144 0.30 11.43 -22.39
C GLU A 144 -0.69 11.90 -23.48
N GLY A 145 -1.97 12.04 -23.14
CA GLY A 145 -3.01 12.59 -24.03
C GLY A 145 -3.63 11.59 -25.03
N LEU A 146 -4.24 12.12 -26.10
CA LEU A 146 -4.94 11.35 -27.14
C LEU A 146 -4.03 10.87 -28.29
N ALA A 147 -2.73 11.19 -28.24
CA ALA A 147 -1.79 10.81 -29.29
C ALA A 147 -1.65 9.29 -29.33
N LYS A 148 -1.78 8.74 -30.54
CA LYS A 148 -1.92 7.31 -30.89
C LYS A 148 -0.95 6.42 -30.14
N GLN A 149 -1.40 5.19 -29.87
CA GLN A 149 -0.69 4.08 -29.22
C GLN A 149 0.63 3.64 -29.89
N ASP A 150 1.19 4.40 -30.81
CA ASP A 150 2.34 4.00 -31.62
C ASP A 150 3.67 4.11 -30.85
N HIS A 151 3.77 4.95 -29.80
CA HIS A 151 4.98 5.09 -28.97
C HIS A 151 4.68 5.31 -27.48
N PRO A 152 4.48 4.24 -26.68
CA PRO A 152 4.28 4.38 -25.24
C PRO A 152 5.57 4.88 -24.57
N THR A 153 5.45 5.88 -23.69
CA THR A 153 6.60 6.41 -22.93
C THR A 153 6.75 5.64 -21.63
N LEU A 154 7.98 5.22 -21.31
CA LEU A 154 8.26 4.55 -20.04
C LEU A 154 8.13 5.54 -18.89
N LEU A 155 7.32 5.19 -17.87
CA LEU A 155 7.10 6.05 -16.72
C LEU A 155 8.44 6.41 -16.05
N ASN A 156 9.32 5.43 -15.87
CA ASN A 156 10.63 5.63 -15.25
C ASN A 156 11.56 6.60 -16.01
N GLU A 157 11.38 6.77 -17.32
CA GLU A 157 12.23 7.68 -18.11
C GLU A 157 11.86 9.14 -17.89
N ILE A 158 10.57 9.42 -17.71
CA ILE A 158 10.05 10.80 -17.60
C ILE A 158 9.63 11.17 -16.18
N TYR A 159 9.51 10.21 -15.27
CA TYR A 159 9.08 10.46 -13.91
C TYR A 159 10.06 11.41 -13.21
N THR A 160 9.50 12.48 -12.68
CA THR A 160 10.19 13.45 -11.85
C THR A 160 9.50 13.42 -10.49
N GLU A 161 10.27 13.28 -9.41
CA GLU A 161 9.73 13.19 -8.06
C GLU A 161 8.88 14.44 -7.78
N LEU A 162 7.69 14.25 -7.22
CA LEU A 162 6.83 15.37 -6.84
C LEU A 162 7.24 15.89 -5.47
N TYR A 163 7.13 17.20 -5.25
CA TYR A 163 7.26 17.76 -3.92
C TYR A 163 6.00 17.43 -3.11
N ILE A 164 6.14 16.49 -2.17
CA ILE A 164 5.08 16.07 -1.23
C ILE A 164 5.48 16.52 0.16
N THR A 165 4.55 17.07 0.92
CA THR A 165 4.78 17.54 2.30
C THR A 165 3.73 16.99 3.24
N GLU A 166 3.96 17.12 4.55
CA GLU A 166 2.90 16.93 5.53
C GLU A 166 1.75 17.92 5.25
N GLY A 167 0.52 17.41 5.21
CA GLY A 167 -0.70 18.19 5.00
C GLY A 167 -1.38 18.56 6.32
N GLY A 168 -2.22 19.59 6.29
CA GLY A 168 -2.97 20.07 7.47
C GLY A 168 -2.33 21.25 8.22
N SER A 169 -1.09 21.64 7.92
CA SER A 169 -0.43 22.83 8.50
C SER A 169 -0.86 24.17 7.88
N GLY A 170 -1.48 24.13 6.70
CA GLY A 170 -2.23 25.23 6.14
C GLY A 170 -3.69 24.83 6.10
N GLY A 171 -4.54 25.51 6.88
CA GLY A 171 -5.99 25.27 6.87
C GLY A 171 -6.49 25.10 5.45
N VAL A 172 -7.45 24.18 5.24
CA VAL A 172 -8.02 23.85 3.93
C VAL A 172 -8.46 25.17 3.28
N ASN A 173 -7.58 25.72 2.44
CA ASN A 173 -7.81 27.03 1.87
C ASN A 173 -8.85 26.77 0.79
N ASN A 174 -10.13 26.99 1.12
CA ASN A 174 -11.28 26.92 0.21
C ASN A 174 -11.20 27.97 -0.93
N GLU A 175 -10.00 28.48 -1.20
CA GLU A 175 -9.69 29.37 -2.30
C GLU A 175 -9.58 28.58 -3.61
N HIS A 176 -9.85 29.26 -4.72
CA HIS A 176 -9.70 28.70 -6.06
C HIS A 176 -8.31 28.08 -6.27
N GLU A 177 -8.25 26.96 -7.00
CA GLU A 177 -7.02 26.21 -7.30
C GLU A 177 -5.89 27.13 -7.82
N VAL A 178 -6.24 28.20 -8.55
CA VAL A 178 -5.29 29.22 -9.03
C VAL A 178 -4.54 29.92 -7.88
N ARG A 179 -5.23 30.31 -6.80
CA ARG A 179 -4.59 30.96 -5.64
C ARG A 179 -3.70 30.00 -4.86
N GLN A 180 -4.06 28.70 -4.85
CA GLN A 180 -3.25 27.67 -4.21
C GLN A 180 -1.90 27.51 -4.92
N ILE A 181 -1.89 27.51 -6.26
CA ILE A 181 -0.66 27.47 -7.08
C ILE A 181 0.22 28.70 -6.81
N GLU A 182 -0.37 29.91 -6.84
CA GLU A 182 0.39 31.14 -6.61
C GLU A 182 0.99 31.20 -5.20
N THR A 183 0.27 30.69 -4.21
CA THR A 183 0.70 30.65 -2.82
C THR A 183 1.81 29.61 -2.63
N ALA A 184 1.65 28.40 -3.17
CA ALA A 184 2.67 27.35 -3.14
C ALA A 184 3.97 27.80 -3.81
N SER A 185 3.88 28.50 -4.96
CA SER A 185 5.05 29.08 -5.62
C SER A 185 5.78 30.14 -4.78
N LYS A 186 5.10 30.81 -3.84
CA LYS A 186 5.69 31.82 -2.95
C LYS A 186 6.21 31.21 -1.64
N ARG A 187 5.73 30.03 -1.23
CA ARG A 187 6.02 29.37 0.05
C ARG A 187 7.28 28.50 0.08
N GLN A 188 8.10 28.52 -0.98
CA GLN A 188 9.37 27.78 -1.06
C GLN A 188 10.39 28.11 0.07
N THR A 189 10.11 29.13 0.91
CA THR A 189 10.96 29.60 2.01
C THR A 189 10.62 29.06 3.41
N THR A 190 9.53 28.30 3.57
CA THR A 190 9.17 27.70 4.87
C THR A 190 9.76 26.29 5.01
N GLN A 191 10.28 25.93 6.19
CA GLN A 191 10.87 24.61 6.50
C GLN A 191 9.78 23.52 6.54
N GLU A 192 9.18 23.18 5.40
CA GLU A 192 8.28 22.03 5.27
C GLU A 192 9.12 20.74 5.14
N THR A 193 8.74 19.69 5.84
CA THR A 193 9.38 18.37 5.72
C THR A 193 8.91 17.72 4.43
N ALA A 194 9.84 17.54 3.48
CA ALA A 194 9.58 16.80 2.25
C ALA A 194 9.43 15.30 2.55
N ILE A 195 8.43 14.68 1.93
CA ILE A 195 8.13 13.25 2.03
C ILE A 195 8.37 12.63 0.65
N LEU A 196 9.18 11.58 0.59
CA LEU A 196 9.35 10.82 -0.66
C LEU A 196 8.11 9.97 -0.92
N CYS A 197 7.71 9.81 -2.19
CA CYS A 197 6.53 9.02 -2.54
C CYS A 197 6.60 7.58 -1.99
N ASN A 198 7.77 6.95 -2.06
CA ASN A 198 7.99 5.60 -1.55
C ASN A 198 7.99 5.51 -0.01
N ASP A 199 8.08 6.65 0.67
CA ASP A 199 8.13 6.76 2.13
C ASP A 199 6.79 7.24 2.72
N ILE A 200 5.70 7.19 1.95
CA ILE A 200 4.40 7.75 2.33
C ILE A 200 3.83 7.18 3.64
N PHE A 201 4.19 5.93 3.97
CA PHE A 201 3.81 5.24 5.21
C PHE A 201 4.88 5.27 6.30
N LYS A 202 6.01 5.95 6.09
CA LYS A 202 6.99 6.14 7.15
C LYS A 202 6.45 7.18 8.15
N PRO A 203 6.68 6.97 9.45
CA PRO A 203 6.20 7.88 10.47
C PRO A 203 6.94 9.22 10.36
N LEU A 204 6.19 10.31 10.52
CA LEU A 204 6.79 11.63 10.68
C LEU A 204 7.42 11.76 12.08
N PRO A 205 8.35 12.71 12.29
CA PRO A 205 8.99 12.89 13.59
C PRO A 205 7.99 13.06 14.74
N GLY A 206 8.03 12.14 15.71
CA GLY A 206 7.14 12.17 16.89
C GLY A 206 5.76 11.53 16.68
N GLN A 207 5.50 10.86 15.55
CA GLN A 207 4.27 10.13 15.28
C GLN A 207 4.52 8.62 15.20
N GLU A 208 3.46 7.83 15.43
CA GLU A 208 3.47 6.38 15.17
C GLU A 208 3.31 6.09 13.67
N ASN A 209 3.50 4.83 13.27
CA ASN A 209 3.33 4.43 11.88
C ASN A 209 1.87 4.65 11.44
N PRO A 210 1.60 5.43 10.39
CA PRO A 210 0.23 5.67 9.95
C PRO A 210 -0.35 4.43 9.29
N ARG A 211 -1.51 3.97 9.77
CA ARG A 211 -2.31 2.96 9.06
C ARG A 211 -2.93 3.57 7.80
N THR A 212 -3.56 4.73 7.93
CA THR A 212 -4.27 5.42 6.84
C THR A 212 -3.61 6.75 6.50
N VAL A 213 -3.15 6.89 5.26
CA VAL A 213 -2.62 8.15 4.71
C VAL A 213 -3.62 8.74 3.71
N LEU A 214 -4.01 10.00 3.92
CA LEU A 214 -4.82 10.77 2.98
C LEU A 214 -3.94 11.78 2.25
N THR A 215 -3.71 11.57 0.96
CA THR A 215 -2.94 12.47 0.10
C THR A 215 -3.86 13.39 -0.67
N MET A 216 -3.73 14.69 -0.42
CA MET A 216 -4.50 15.73 -1.09
C MET A 216 -3.68 16.46 -2.15
N GLY A 217 -4.38 17.08 -3.08
CA GLY A 217 -3.79 17.99 -4.06
C GLY A 217 -4.78 18.34 -5.16
N ILE A 218 -4.52 19.42 -5.88
CA ILE A 218 -5.40 19.91 -6.94
C ILE A 218 -5.44 18.98 -8.17
N ALA A 219 -6.30 19.28 -9.13
CA ALA A 219 -6.39 18.56 -10.38
C ALA A 219 -5.06 18.54 -11.14
N GLY A 220 -4.70 17.41 -11.76
CA GLY A 220 -3.50 17.32 -12.61
C GLY A 220 -2.15 17.45 -11.88
N ILE A 221 -2.15 17.59 -10.55
CA ILE A 221 -0.93 17.80 -9.76
C ILE A 221 -0.02 16.57 -9.67
N GLY A 222 -0.52 15.39 -10.07
CA GLY A 222 0.26 14.15 -10.15
C GLY A 222 -0.08 13.07 -9.13
N LYS A 223 -1.17 13.20 -8.34
CA LYS A 223 -1.59 12.18 -7.34
C LYS A 223 -1.63 10.75 -7.89
N THR A 224 -2.37 10.52 -8.99
CA THR A 224 -2.47 9.20 -9.64
C THR A 224 -1.11 8.73 -10.19
N VAL A 225 -0.29 9.63 -10.72
CA VAL A 225 1.05 9.27 -11.24
C VAL A 225 1.97 8.84 -10.09
N SER A 226 1.88 9.47 -8.92
CA SER A 226 2.58 9.03 -7.70
C SER A 226 2.16 7.62 -7.27
N VAL A 227 0.85 7.33 -7.26
CA VAL A 227 0.34 5.98 -6.99
C VAL A 227 0.92 4.97 -7.98
N GLN A 228 0.86 5.25 -9.28
CA GLN A 228 1.41 4.38 -10.32
C GLN A 228 2.91 4.14 -10.12
N LYS A 229 3.67 5.19 -9.79
CA LYS A 229 5.10 5.10 -9.54
C LYS A 229 5.44 4.26 -8.32
N PHE A 230 4.73 4.46 -7.20
CA PHE A 230 4.89 3.67 -5.98
C PHE A 230 4.71 2.17 -6.24
N ILE A 231 3.68 1.81 -7.00
CA ILE A 231 3.41 0.41 -7.35
C ILE A 231 4.46 -0.12 -8.31
N LEU A 232 4.89 0.67 -9.29
CA LEU A 232 5.92 0.27 -10.25
C LEU A 232 7.25 -0.01 -9.52
N ASP A 233 7.67 0.86 -8.61
CA ASP A 233 8.88 0.65 -7.82
C ASP A 233 8.80 -0.58 -6.93
N TRP A 234 7.63 -0.85 -6.32
CA TRP A 234 7.39 -2.10 -5.60
C TRP A 234 7.45 -3.34 -6.52
N ALA A 235 6.82 -3.28 -7.68
CA ALA A 235 6.76 -4.38 -8.63
C ALA A 235 8.13 -4.67 -9.28
N GLU A 236 8.99 -3.65 -9.40
CA GLU A 236 10.35 -3.76 -9.91
C GLU A 236 11.39 -4.15 -8.85
N GLY A 237 10.99 -4.27 -7.58
CA GLY A 237 11.90 -4.66 -6.50
C GLY A 237 12.71 -3.50 -5.91
N LYS A 238 12.36 -2.25 -6.20
CA LYS A 238 13.14 -1.05 -5.82
C LYS A 238 12.80 -0.50 -4.45
N ALA A 239 11.53 -0.59 -4.03
CA ALA A 239 11.04 -0.05 -2.76
C ALA A 239 9.96 -0.94 -2.13
N ASN A 240 9.69 -0.76 -0.83
CA ASN A 240 8.58 -1.38 -0.10
C ASN A 240 8.52 -2.93 -0.21
N GLN A 241 9.67 -3.60 -0.29
CA GLN A 241 9.72 -5.07 -0.47
C GLN A 241 9.31 -5.87 0.76
N ASP A 242 9.06 -5.19 1.87
CA ASP A 242 8.40 -5.72 3.06
C ASP A 242 6.87 -5.87 2.89
N VAL A 243 6.30 -5.34 1.80
CA VAL A 243 4.87 -5.47 1.46
C VAL A 243 4.64 -6.66 0.54
N ASP A 244 3.71 -7.54 0.95
CA ASP A 244 3.32 -8.75 0.24
C ASP A 244 2.37 -8.47 -0.93
N PHE A 245 1.39 -7.59 -0.72
CA PHE A 245 0.37 -7.27 -1.71
C PHE A 245 0.10 -5.77 -1.76
N ILE A 246 0.03 -5.22 -2.97
CA ILE A 246 -0.48 -3.87 -3.22
C ILE A 246 -1.69 -3.98 -4.14
N PHE A 247 -2.84 -3.49 -3.69
CA PHE A 247 -4.05 -3.44 -4.48
C PHE A 247 -4.48 -1.99 -4.73
N THR A 248 -4.52 -1.60 -6.00
CA THR A 248 -5.14 -0.34 -6.42
C THR A 248 -6.61 -0.51 -6.74
N LEU A 249 -7.46 0.25 -6.07
CA LEU A 249 -8.90 0.29 -6.25
C LEU A 249 -9.34 1.73 -6.54
N PRO A 250 -9.33 2.17 -7.81
CA PRO A 250 -9.83 3.49 -8.17
C PRO A 250 -11.32 3.63 -7.82
N PHE A 251 -11.72 4.71 -7.17
CA PHE A 251 -13.13 4.93 -6.79
C PHE A 251 -14.05 4.93 -8.01
N ARG A 252 -13.59 5.47 -9.14
CA ARG A 252 -14.33 5.42 -10.41
C ARG A 252 -14.69 3.99 -10.84
N ASP A 253 -13.83 3.01 -10.57
CA ASP A 253 -14.04 1.61 -10.94
C ASP A 253 -14.97 0.95 -9.90
N LEU A 254 -14.78 1.25 -8.62
CA LEU A 254 -15.66 0.81 -7.52
C LEU A 254 -17.11 1.26 -7.71
N ASN A 255 -17.33 2.47 -8.25
CA ASN A 255 -18.66 2.98 -8.58
C ASN A 255 -19.44 2.05 -9.54
N LEU A 256 -18.76 1.30 -10.40
CA LEU A 256 -19.38 0.36 -11.34
C LEU A 256 -19.91 -0.92 -10.65
N LYS A 257 -19.58 -1.11 -9.37
CA LYS A 257 -19.90 -2.29 -8.57
C LYS A 257 -20.89 -2.01 -7.44
N LYS A 258 -21.35 -0.77 -7.31
CA LYS A 258 -22.23 -0.30 -6.21
C LYS A 258 -23.56 -1.05 -6.06
N GLU A 259 -24.07 -1.68 -7.13
CA GLU A 259 -25.37 -2.39 -7.13
C GLU A 259 -25.22 -3.90 -6.89
N ARG A 260 -24.00 -4.37 -6.60
CA ARG A 260 -23.71 -5.78 -6.38
C ARG A 260 -23.10 -5.96 -5.00
N GLU A 261 -23.33 -7.13 -4.44
CA GLU A 261 -22.68 -7.56 -3.21
C GLU A 261 -21.46 -8.41 -3.54
N PHE A 262 -20.43 -8.25 -2.73
CA PHE A 262 -19.19 -8.98 -2.79
C PHE A 262 -18.72 -9.26 -1.37
N SER A 263 -18.02 -10.35 -1.16
CA SER A 263 -17.04 -10.37 -0.07
C SER A 263 -15.79 -9.57 -0.45
N LEU A 264 -14.98 -9.16 0.54
CA LEU A 264 -13.73 -8.46 0.24
C LEU A 264 -12.84 -9.30 -0.69
N MET A 265 -12.72 -10.60 -0.42
CA MET A 265 -11.95 -11.49 -1.29
C MET A 265 -12.51 -11.57 -2.70
N GLN A 266 -13.83 -11.64 -2.86
CA GLN A 266 -14.45 -11.65 -4.19
C GLN A 266 -14.23 -10.34 -4.94
N LEU A 267 -14.30 -9.20 -4.25
CA LEU A 267 -14.02 -7.88 -4.82
C LEU A 267 -12.56 -7.81 -5.30
N LEU A 268 -11.61 -8.25 -4.48
CA LEU A 268 -10.19 -8.29 -4.86
C LEU A 268 -9.94 -9.26 -6.01
N GLN A 269 -10.50 -10.48 -5.98
CA GLN A 269 -10.38 -11.44 -7.09
C GLN A 269 -11.00 -10.95 -8.40
N HIS A 270 -11.98 -10.06 -8.33
CA HIS A 270 -12.58 -9.44 -9.51
C HIS A 270 -11.59 -8.49 -10.22
N TYR A 271 -10.91 -7.63 -9.45
CA TYR A 271 -9.93 -6.68 -9.99
C TYR A 271 -8.54 -7.30 -10.20
N PHE A 272 -8.22 -8.36 -9.46
CA PHE A 272 -6.95 -9.07 -9.44
C PHE A 272 -7.19 -10.57 -9.61
N PRO A 273 -7.42 -11.05 -10.86
CA PRO A 273 -7.72 -12.45 -11.13
C PRO A 273 -6.64 -13.44 -10.67
N GLN A 274 -5.42 -12.97 -10.42
CA GLN A 274 -4.30 -13.75 -9.91
C GLN A 274 -4.57 -14.30 -8.50
N LEU A 275 -5.50 -13.68 -7.76
CA LEU A 275 -5.88 -14.10 -6.41
C LEU A 275 -6.91 -15.24 -6.38
N LYS A 276 -7.41 -15.73 -7.54
CA LYS A 276 -8.47 -16.75 -7.57
C LYS A 276 -8.10 -18.06 -6.85
N GLU A 277 -6.82 -18.38 -6.78
CA GLU A 277 -6.30 -19.56 -6.08
C GLU A 277 -5.99 -19.30 -4.60
N ILE A 278 -6.06 -18.05 -4.14
CA ILE A 278 -5.85 -17.65 -2.75
C ILE A 278 -7.19 -17.60 -2.04
N LYS A 279 -7.27 -18.29 -0.90
CA LYS A 279 -8.46 -18.34 -0.05
C LYS A 279 -8.57 -17.17 0.92
N SER A 280 -7.44 -16.70 1.44
CA SER A 280 -7.38 -15.58 2.38
C SER A 280 -6.06 -14.82 2.21
N ILE A 281 -6.12 -13.52 2.48
CA ILE A 281 -4.96 -12.63 2.62
C ILE A 281 -4.84 -12.11 4.07
N GLU A 282 -5.62 -12.68 4.99
CA GLU A 282 -5.49 -12.44 6.42
C GLU A 282 -4.34 -13.26 7.01
N GLY A 283 -3.58 -12.61 7.87
CA GLY A 283 -2.52 -13.21 8.66
C GLY A 283 -1.57 -12.13 9.16
N ASP A 284 -1.04 -12.30 10.36
CA ASP A 284 -0.11 -11.34 10.99
C ASP A 284 1.19 -11.18 10.18
N ASP A 285 1.48 -12.16 9.34
CA ASP A 285 2.64 -12.21 8.44
C ASP A 285 2.41 -11.54 7.09
N VAL A 286 1.16 -11.25 6.69
CA VAL A 286 0.85 -10.73 5.35
C VAL A 286 0.66 -9.22 5.40
N LYS A 287 1.63 -8.48 4.86
CA LYS A 287 1.54 -7.02 4.79
C LYS A 287 0.83 -6.58 3.50
N VAL A 288 -0.38 -6.04 3.65
CA VAL A 288 -1.22 -5.56 2.54
C VAL A 288 -1.25 -4.03 2.52
N VAL A 289 -1.11 -3.45 1.32
CA VAL A 289 -1.41 -2.04 1.05
C VAL A 289 -2.62 -1.95 0.12
N LEU A 290 -3.65 -1.21 0.55
CA LEU A 290 -4.81 -0.87 -0.25
C LEU A 290 -4.73 0.60 -0.66
N ILE A 291 -4.72 0.86 -1.96
CA ILE A 291 -4.67 2.22 -2.51
C ILE A 291 -6.01 2.56 -3.14
N PHE A 292 -6.71 3.52 -2.55
CA PHE A 292 -7.97 4.07 -3.05
C PHE A 292 -7.70 5.39 -3.79
N ASP A 293 -7.65 5.32 -5.12
CA ASP A 293 -7.32 6.47 -5.96
C ASP A 293 -8.58 7.23 -6.39
N GLY A 294 -8.58 8.55 -6.19
CA GLY A 294 -9.60 9.46 -6.71
C GLY A 294 -10.88 9.55 -5.87
N LEU A 295 -10.79 9.83 -4.58
CA LEU A 295 -11.97 10.01 -3.71
C LEU A 295 -12.92 11.10 -4.21
N ASP A 296 -12.43 12.11 -4.95
CA ASP A 296 -13.26 13.11 -5.63
C ASP A 296 -14.17 12.54 -6.72
N GLU A 297 -13.91 11.31 -7.17
CA GLU A 297 -14.74 10.56 -8.11
C GLU A 297 -15.66 9.55 -7.40
N CYS A 298 -15.63 9.44 -6.07
CA CYS A 298 -16.47 8.52 -5.32
C CYS A 298 -17.95 8.91 -5.44
N ARG A 299 -18.80 7.93 -5.73
CA ARG A 299 -20.27 8.07 -5.78
C ARG A 299 -20.97 7.15 -4.79
N LEU A 300 -20.20 6.41 -4.00
CA LEU A 300 -20.70 5.63 -2.89
C LEU A 300 -21.01 6.59 -1.73
N PRO A 301 -22.08 6.33 -0.96
CA PRO A 301 -22.49 7.27 0.08
C PRO A 301 -21.52 7.34 1.28
N LEU A 302 -20.67 6.33 1.46
CA LEU A 302 -19.69 6.19 2.54
C LEU A 302 -20.34 6.40 3.91
N HIS A 303 -21.35 5.58 4.21
CA HIS A 303 -22.17 5.70 5.41
C HIS A 303 -21.47 5.17 6.68
N PHE A 304 -20.38 5.82 7.11
CA PHE A 304 -19.53 5.39 8.23
C PHE A 304 -20.28 5.13 9.56
N GLN A 305 -21.38 5.85 9.83
CA GLN A 305 -22.13 5.72 11.08
C GLN A 305 -23.29 4.72 11.01
N SER A 306 -23.79 4.41 9.81
CA SER A 306 -25.00 3.61 9.63
C SER A 306 -24.78 2.30 8.90
N ASN A 307 -23.62 2.10 8.28
CA ASN A 307 -23.26 0.82 7.69
C ASN A 307 -23.06 -0.24 8.77
N GLU A 308 -23.46 -1.47 8.44
CA GLU A 308 -23.25 -2.63 9.28
C GLU A 308 -21.76 -2.89 9.49
N ILE A 309 -21.41 -3.42 10.66
CA ILE A 309 -20.04 -3.83 10.97
C ILE A 309 -19.79 -5.15 10.26
N CYS A 310 -18.77 -5.18 9.42
CA CYS A 310 -18.29 -6.39 8.75
C CYS A 310 -16.84 -6.60 9.16
N CYS A 311 -16.53 -7.82 9.64
CA CYS A 311 -15.18 -8.18 10.11
C CYS A 311 -14.62 -9.44 9.45
N ASP A 312 -15.42 -10.12 8.61
CA ASP A 312 -15.00 -11.32 7.89
C ASP A 312 -14.83 -11.00 6.40
N ILE A 313 -13.62 -11.20 5.87
CA ILE A 313 -13.31 -10.94 4.44
C ILE A 313 -14.06 -11.85 3.46
N THR A 314 -14.71 -12.91 3.95
CA THR A 314 -15.51 -13.87 3.19
C THR A 314 -17.01 -13.57 3.22
N GLU A 315 -17.45 -12.72 4.14
CA GLU A 315 -18.85 -12.28 4.25
C GLU A 315 -19.21 -11.35 3.08
N SER A 316 -20.34 -11.62 2.42
CA SER A 316 -20.82 -10.81 1.30
C SER A 316 -21.53 -9.56 1.81
N SER A 317 -21.19 -8.40 1.25
CA SER A 317 -21.76 -7.10 1.62
C SER A 317 -21.71 -6.14 0.44
N SER A 318 -22.37 -4.99 0.57
CA SER A 318 -22.28 -3.92 -0.42
C SER A 318 -20.85 -3.33 -0.47
N VAL A 319 -20.46 -2.79 -1.61
CA VAL A 319 -19.14 -2.12 -1.75
C VAL A 319 -19.00 -0.95 -0.77
N ASP A 320 -20.09 -0.26 -0.45
CA ASP A 320 -20.09 0.83 0.54
C ASP A 320 -19.71 0.32 1.94
N VAL A 321 -20.36 -0.75 2.39
CA VAL A 321 -20.08 -1.42 3.68
C VAL A 321 -18.65 -1.91 3.74
N LEU A 322 -18.15 -2.55 2.67
CA LEU A 322 -16.76 -3.03 2.62
C LEU A 322 -15.76 -1.88 2.78
N LEU A 323 -15.95 -0.77 2.05
CA LEU A 323 -15.04 0.38 2.10
C LEU A 323 -15.05 1.06 3.46
N THR A 324 -16.22 1.30 4.05
CA THR A 324 -16.29 1.93 5.37
C THR A 324 -15.63 1.05 6.43
N ASN A 325 -15.84 -0.27 6.39
CA ASN A 325 -15.21 -1.19 7.35
C ASN A 325 -13.70 -1.35 7.14
N LEU A 326 -13.19 -1.29 5.90
CA LEU A 326 -11.74 -1.22 5.65
C LEU A 326 -11.13 0.04 6.26
N ILE A 327 -11.75 1.20 6.01
CA ILE A 327 -11.27 2.49 6.47
C ILE A 327 -11.32 2.59 8.00
N LEU A 328 -12.42 2.13 8.62
CA LEU A 328 -12.56 2.03 10.08
C LEU A 328 -11.61 1.00 10.72
N GLY A 329 -11.12 0.03 9.94
CA GLY A 329 -10.22 -1.02 10.43
C GLY A 329 -10.91 -2.28 10.95
N ASN A 330 -12.22 -2.42 10.75
CA ASN A 330 -12.95 -3.65 11.04
C ASN A 330 -12.59 -4.78 10.07
N LEU A 331 -12.36 -4.44 8.79
CA LEU A 331 -11.80 -5.35 7.79
C LEU A 331 -10.32 -5.05 7.61
N LEU A 332 -9.50 -6.10 7.63
CA LEU A 332 -8.03 -6.03 7.48
C LEU A 332 -7.42 -4.92 8.36
N PRO A 333 -7.51 -5.04 9.70
CA PRO A 333 -6.99 -4.03 10.63
C PRO A 333 -5.51 -3.71 10.40
N SER A 334 -4.70 -4.71 10.05
CA SER A 334 -3.26 -4.55 9.80
C SER A 334 -2.91 -3.99 8.42
N ALA A 335 -3.88 -3.80 7.52
CA ALA A 335 -3.62 -3.27 6.18
C ALA A 335 -3.34 -1.76 6.22
N LEU A 336 -2.36 -1.35 5.42
CA LEU A 336 -2.04 0.05 5.19
C LEU A 336 -2.95 0.61 4.09
N LEU A 337 -3.55 1.78 4.33
CA LEU A 337 -4.47 2.43 3.40
C LEU A 337 -3.87 3.72 2.87
N TRP A 338 -3.86 3.88 1.55
CA TRP A 338 -3.50 5.14 0.90
C TRP A 338 -4.68 5.66 0.09
N ILE A 339 -5.24 6.79 0.51
CA ILE A 339 -6.37 7.44 -0.16
C ILE A 339 -5.86 8.69 -0.86
N THR A 340 -6.15 8.86 -2.15
CA THR A 340 -5.88 10.13 -2.85
C THR A 340 -7.16 10.92 -3.05
N SER A 341 -7.10 12.24 -2.89
CA SER A 341 -8.28 13.09 -3.00
C SER A 341 -7.94 14.51 -3.46
N ARG A 342 -8.95 15.23 -3.97
CA ARG A 342 -8.91 16.69 -3.97
C ARG A 342 -9.31 17.23 -2.59
N PRO A 343 -8.80 18.39 -2.17
CA PRO A 343 -9.17 18.97 -0.88
C PRO A 343 -10.69 19.07 -0.66
N ALA A 344 -11.45 19.42 -1.70
CA ALA A 344 -12.92 19.57 -1.63
C ALA A 344 -13.69 18.27 -1.36
N ALA A 345 -13.07 17.10 -1.57
CA ALA A 345 -13.68 15.79 -1.39
C ALA A 345 -13.12 15.04 -0.17
N ALA A 346 -12.09 15.58 0.49
CA ALA A 346 -11.42 14.96 1.63
C ALA A 346 -12.35 14.76 2.84
N ASN A 347 -13.31 15.65 3.03
CA ASN A 347 -14.30 15.61 4.11
C ASN A 347 -15.31 14.45 4.01
N GLN A 348 -15.28 13.67 2.93
CA GLN A 348 -16.03 12.41 2.86
C GLN A 348 -15.46 11.35 3.81
N ILE A 349 -14.18 11.45 4.19
CA ILE A 349 -13.56 10.56 5.18
C ILE A 349 -13.56 11.27 6.54
N PRO A 350 -14.08 10.64 7.60
CA PRO A 350 -13.99 11.18 8.94
C PRO A 350 -12.53 11.37 9.38
N PRO A 351 -12.16 12.52 9.96
CA PRO A 351 -10.79 12.80 10.40
C PRO A 351 -10.19 11.73 11.33
N GLU A 352 -11.01 11.15 12.19
CA GLU A 352 -10.64 10.07 13.12
C GLU A 352 -10.16 8.80 12.42
N CYS A 353 -10.49 8.60 11.14
CA CYS A 353 -10.05 7.46 10.34
C CYS A 353 -8.69 7.69 9.66
N VAL A 354 -8.16 8.92 9.70
CA VAL A 354 -6.95 9.33 8.98
C VAL A 354 -5.81 9.56 9.97
N HIS A 355 -4.72 8.81 9.81
CA HIS A 355 -3.58 8.86 10.72
C HIS A 355 -2.54 9.89 10.26
N GLN A 356 -2.41 10.08 8.95
CA GLN A 356 -1.50 11.07 8.37
C GLN A 356 -2.14 11.72 7.15
N VAL A 357 -1.99 13.03 7.05
CA VAL A 357 -2.41 13.81 5.89
C VAL A 357 -1.15 14.27 5.16
N THR A 358 -1.13 14.13 3.85
CA THR A 358 -0.04 14.63 3.00
C THR A 358 -0.58 15.47 1.86
N GLU A 359 0.23 16.39 1.35
CA GLU A 359 -0.16 17.27 0.25
C GLU A 359 0.85 17.18 -0.90
N VAL A 360 0.37 16.87 -2.10
CA VAL A 360 1.16 16.96 -3.33
C VAL A 360 1.15 18.41 -3.79
N ARG A 361 2.29 19.08 -3.68
CA ARG A 361 2.47 20.45 -4.14
C ARG A 361 2.75 20.52 -5.64
N GLY A 362 3.28 19.47 -6.27
CA GLY A 362 3.68 19.48 -7.69
C GLY A 362 5.19 19.68 -7.83
N PHE A 363 5.64 20.40 -8.86
CA PHE A 363 7.06 20.62 -9.13
C PHE A 363 7.59 21.92 -8.50
N ASN A 364 8.67 21.79 -7.74
CA ASN A 364 9.55 22.92 -7.40
C ASN A 364 10.41 23.32 -8.61
N ASP A 365 11.16 24.42 -8.49
CA ASP A 365 11.88 25.00 -9.63
C ASP A 365 12.92 24.05 -10.27
N PRO A 366 13.72 23.29 -9.49
CA PRO A 366 14.57 22.23 -10.03
C PRO A 366 13.79 21.11 -10.74
N GLN A 367 12.69 20.63 -10.15
CA GLN A 367 11.88 19.54 -10.70
C GLN A 367 11.23 19.93 -12.04
N LYS A 368 10.84 21.21 -12.22
CA LYS A 368 10.34 21.71 -13.51
C LYS A 368 11.37 21.46 -14.62
N GLU A 369 12.62 21.88 -14.40
CA GLU A 369 13.69 21.70 -15.38
C GLU A 369 14.01 20.22 -15.62
N GLU A 370 14.03 19.42 -14.56
CA GLU A 370 14.28 17.98 -14.63
C GLU A 370 13.25 17.30 -15.53
N TYR A 371 11.96 17.62 -15.35
CA TYR A 371 10.90 17.08 -16.18
C TYR A 371 11.12 17.37 -17.67
N PHE A 372 11.39 18.62 -18.04
CA PHE A 372 11.62 18.97 -19.45
C PHE A 372 12.86 18.30 -20.03
N LYS A 373 13.96 18.20 -19.27
CA LYS A 373 15.20 17.52 -19.69
C LYS A 373 15.02 16.02 -19.89
N LYS A 374 14.22 15.37 -19.04
CA LYS A 374 13.88 13.95 -19.16
C LYS A 374 12.92 13.68 -20.32
N ARG A 375 11.91 14.55 -20.48
CA ARG A 375 10.84 14.38 -21.47
C ARG A 375 11.27 14.68 -22.90
N ILE A 376 12.17 15.64 -23.09
CA ILE A 376 12.64 16.07 -24.41
C ILE A 376 14.01 15.44 -24.69
N ARG A 377 14.08 14.60 -25.72
CA ARG A 377 15.31 13.85 -26.06
C ARG A 377 16.47 14.77 -26.47
N ASP A 378 16.20 15.79 -27.28
CA ASP A 378 17.20 16.79 -27.68
C ASP A 378 17.43 17.81 -26.57
N GLN A 379 18.60 17.77 -25.94
CA GLN A 379 18.96 18.66 -24.83
C GLN A 379 19.09 20.14 -25.24
N ASN A 380 19.41 20.44 -26.51
CA ASN A 380 19.40 21.82 -27.01
C ASN A 380 17.97 22.35 -27.11
N GLN A 381 17.07 21.53 -27.63
CA GLN A 381 15.65 21.85 -27.69
C GLN A 381 15.04 21.98 -26.28
N ALA A 382 15.37 21.07 -25.37
CA ALA A 382 14.96 21.13 -23.97
C ALA A 382 15.40 22.46 -23.33
N SER A 383 16.66 22.86 -23.54
CA SER A 383 17.20 24.12 -23.02
C SER A 383 16.49 25.35 -23.58
N ARG A 384 16.18 25.36 -24.89
CA ARG A 384 15.39 26.44 -25.53
C ARG A 384 13.98 26.53 -24.95
N ILE A 385 13.30 25.39 -24.77
CA ILE A 385 11.96 25.31 -24.20
C ILE A 385 11.97 25.81 -22.74
N ILE A 386 12.90 25.35 -21.91
CA ILE A 386 13.05 25.81 -20.52
C ILE A 386 13.27 27.33 -20.49
N SER A 387 14.15 27.86 -21.34
CA SER A 387 14.39 29.30 -21.43
C SER A 387 13.12 30.07 -21.83
N HIS A 388 12.34 29.54 -22.78
CA HIS A 388 11.08 30.15 -23.19
C HIS A 388 10.06 30.17 -22.05
N ILE A 389 9.90 29.05 -21.33
CA ILE A 389 9.00 28.95 -20.17
C ILE A 389 9.41 29.94 -19.09
N LYS A 390 10.71 30.03 -18.76
CA LYS A 390 11.23 30.98 -17.77
C LYS A 390 11.02 32.45 -18.17
N SER A 391 11.02 32.75 -19.47
CA SER A 391 10.75 34.11 -19.97
C SER A 391 9.30 34.56 -19.77
N SER A 392 8.36 33.62 -19.62
CA SER A 392 6.95 33.89 -19.36
C SER A 392 6.59 33.54 -17.92
N ARG A 393 6.42 34.57 -17.08
CA ARG A 393 6.06 34.40 -15.67
C ARG A 393 4.82 33.51 -15.49
N SER A 394 3.79 33.70 -16.32
CA SER A 394 2.55 32.91 -16.21
C SER A 394 2.77 31.44 -16.57
N LEU A 395 3.48 31.14 -17.67
CA LEU A 395 3.80 29.75 -18.03
C LEU A 395 4.66 29.08 -16.97
N TYR A 396 5.65 29.80 -16.44
CA TYR A 396 6.54 29.29 -15.40
C TYR A 396 5.81 28.94 -14.09
N ILE A 397 4.83 29.76 -13.67
CA ILE A 397 3.99 29.50 -12.51
C ILE A 397 3.06 28.30 -12.79
N MET A 398 2.43 28.24 -13.96
CA MET A 398 1.56 27.11 -14.32
C MET A 398 2.31 25.77 -14.35
N CYS A 399 3.57 25.77 -14.79
CA CYS A 399 4.45 24.59 -14.78
C CYS A 399 4.77 24.05 -13.37
N HIS A 400 4.26 24.66 -12.31
CA HIS A 400 4.19 24.00 -11.01
C HIS A 400 3.33 22.72 -11.05
N ILE A 401 2.29 22.69 -11.90
CA ILE A 401 1.44 21.51 -12.09
C ILE A 401 2.00 20.64 -13.22
N PRO A 402 2.30 19.35 -12.98
CA PRO A 402 2.86 18.46 -13.98
C PRO A 402 2.06 18.37 -15.29
N VAL A 403 0.72 18.39 -15.23
CA VAL A 403 -0.10 18.39 -16.47
C VAL A 403 0.17 19.60 -17.36
N PHE A 404 0.46 20.77 -16.79
CA PHE A 404 0.82 21.96 -17.56
C PHE A 404 2.24 21.87 -18.12
N CYS A 405 3.17 21.20 -17.42
CA CYS A 405 4.48 20.89 -17.99
C CYS A 405 4.35 20.01 -19.22
N TRP A 406 3.54 18.95 -19.13
CA TRP A 406 3.29 18.06 -20.25
C TRP A 406 2.68 18.78 -21.47
N ILE A 407 1.62 19.57 -21.25
CA ILE A 407 0.99 20.37 -22.31
C ILE A 407 2.01 21.33 -22.92
N SER A 408 2.78 22.03 -22.09
CA SER A 408 3.77 23.01 -22.55
C SER A 408 4.89 22.35 -23.35
N ALA A 409 5.40 21.19 -22.90
CA ALA A 409 6.40 20.41 -23.63
C ALA A 409 5.87 20.04 -25.02
N THR A 410 4.68 19.43 -25.08
CA THR A 410 4.07 18.97 -26.34
C THR A 410 3.87 20.13 -27.33
N VAL A 411 3.32 21.26 -26.87
CA VAL A 411 3.06 22.43 -27.72
C VAL A 411 4.36 23.09 -28.17
N LEU A 412 5.30 23.32 -27.25
CA LEU A 412 6.55 24.02 -27.54
C LEU A 412 7.53 23.17 -28.34
N GLU A 413 7.54 21.85 -28.18
CA GLU A 413 8.28 20.93 -29.06
C GLU A 413 7.83 21.10 -30.52
N THR A 414 6.52 21.23 -30.75
CA THR A 414 5.95 21.43 -32.10
C THR A 414 6.27 22.82 -32.67
N MET A 415 6.23 23.87 -31.83
CA MET A 415 6.45 25.25 -32.26
C MET A 415 7.93 25.61 -32.46
N LEU A 416 8.82 25.08 -31.60
CA LEU A 416 10.25 25.43 -31.56
C LEU A 416 11.15 24.35 -32.15
N GLY A 417 10.60 23.17 -32.47
CA GLY A 417 11.28 22.07 -33.15
C GLY A 417 11.26 22.15 -34.69
N LYS A 418 10.81 23.28 -35.23
CA LYS A 418 10.94 23.63 -36.66
C LYS A 418 12.08 24.62 -36.87
#